data_AF-A0A7J3TSQ9-F1
#
_entry.id   AF-A0A7J3TSQ9-F1
#
_cell.length_a   1.000
_cell.length_b   1.000
_cell.length_c   1.000
_cell.angle_alpha   90.00
_cell.angle_beta   90.00
_cell.angle_gamma   90.00
#
_symmetry.space_group_name_H-M   'P 1'
#
loop_
_entity.id
_entity.type
_entity.pdbx_description
1 polymer ?
#
loop_
_entity_poly.entity_id
_entity_poly.type
_entity_poly.pdbx_seq_one_letter_code
_entity_poly.pdbx_strand_id
1 'polypeptide(L)'
;MKRKILRKNRIEQKLKEIADSVEAIKENLPATFDEFKLLGLKKDGIYKKTEFIIQNMIDVCSIINSDLALGIVSEEISVVSNLFKNNILSAKWETLLKEMKGFRNILTHEYSEIDDEIAFENINT
;
A
#
# COMPACT_ATOMS: atom_id res chain seq x y z
N MET A 1 6.11 -27.80 18.94
CA MET A 1 6.05 -26.55 18.16
C MET A 1 4.72 -26.54 17.39
N LYS A 2 3.76 -25.67 17.72
CA LYS A 2 2.48 -25.62 16.99
C LYS A 2 2.75 -25.02 15.60
N ARG A 3 2.45 -25.76 14.53
CA ARG A 3 2.39 -25.21 13.16
C ARG A 3 1.38 -24.06 13.19
N LYS A 4 1.84 -22.80 13.08
CA LYS A 4 0.92 -21.68 12.91
C LYS A 4 0.26 -21.87 11.54
N ILE A 5 -1.07 -22.03 11.56
CA ILE A 5 -1.87 -22.04 10.33
C ILE A 5 -1.82 -20.61 9.79
N LEU A 6 -1.46 -20.46 8.52
CA LEU A 6 -1.50 -19.18 7.83
C LEU A 6 -2.89 -18.57 8.04
N ARG A 7 -2.94 -17.30 8.46
CA ARG A 7 -4.20 -16.55 8.66
C ARG A 7 -4.82 -16.17 7.32
N LYS A 8 -5.08 -17.18 6.48
CA LYS A 8 -5.53 -17.09 5.09
C LYS A 8 -6.75 -16.18 4.96
N ASN A 9 -7.79 -16.38 5.77
CA ASN A 9 -9.00 -15.56 5.71
C ASN A 9 -8.71 -14.06 5.92
N ARG A 10 -7.74 -13.70 6.79
CA ARG A 10 -7.34 -12.31 6.99
C ARG A 10 -6.59 -11.74 5.79
N ILE A 11 -5.74 -12.55 5.16
CA ILE A 11 -5.03 -12.15 3.92
C ILE A 11 -6.06 -11.95 2.81
N GLU A 12 -6.98 -12.89 2.61
CA GLU A 12 -8.02 -12.81 1.58
C GLU A 12 -8.93 -11.59 1.79
N GLN A 13 -9.32 -11.30 3.03
CA GLN A 13 -10.08 -10.10 3.35
C GLN A 13 -9.31 -8.82 2.96
N LYS A 14 -8.03 -8.70 3.34
CA LYS A 14 -7.21 -7.53 2.99
C LYS A 14 -7.02 -7.37 1.49
N LEU A 15 -6.83 -8.48 0.77
CA LEU A 15 -6.73 -8.47 -0.70
C LEU A 15 -8.04 -8.01 -1.34
N LYS A 16 -9.19 -8.42 -0.79
CA LYS A 16 -10.50 -7.90 -1.23
C LYS A 16 -10.62 -6.40 -0.97
N GLU A 17 -10.26 -5.94 0.22
CA GLU A 17 -10.29 -4.52 0.60
C GLU A 17 -9.39 -3.65 -0.30
N ILE A 18 -8.22 -4.18 -0.69
CA ILE A 18 -7.34 -3.56 -1.69
C ILE A 18 -8.04 -3.48 -3.04
N ALA A 19 -8.56 -4.60 -3.55
CA ALA A 19 -9.21 -4.64 -4.86
C ALA A 19 -10.41 -3.69 -4.95
N ASP A 20 -11.29 -3.70 -3.94
CA ASP A 20 -12.44 -2.79 -3.86
C ASP A 20 -12.00 -1.32 -3.81
N SER A 21 -10.88 -1.03 -3.14
CA SER A 21 -10.35 0.34 -3.03
C SER A 21 -9.71 0.81 -4.34
N VAL A 22 -9.04 -0.09 -5.08
CA VAL A 22 -8.49 0.20 -6.40
C VAL A 22 -9.61 0.54 -7.39
N GLU A 23 -10.69 -0.25 -7.42
CA GLU A 23 -11.86 0.05 -8.26
C GLU A 23 -12.48 1.40 -7.90
N ALA A 24 -12.69 1.66 -6.60
CA ALA A 24 -13.22 2.95 -6.16
C ALA A 24 -12.34 4.15 -6.59
N ILE A 25 -11.01 4.01 -6.58
CA ILE A 25 -10.12 5.05 -7.11
C ILE A 25 -10.33 5.21 -8.61
N LYS A 26 -10.30 4.11 -9.38
CA LYS A 26 -10.46 4.15 -10.85
C LYS A 26 -11.77 4.79 -11.30
N GLU A 27 -12.87 4.50 -10.60
CA GLU A 27 -14.19 5.08 -10.89
C GLU A 27 -14.26 6.60 -10.64
N ASN A 28 -13.34 7.13 -9.82
CA ASN A 28 -13.38 8.50 -9.35
C ASN A 28 -12.17 9.34 -9.75
N LEU A 29 -11.14 8.72 -10.33
CA LEU A 29 -9.95 9.38 -10.85
C LEU A 29 -10.29 9.99 -12.22
N PRO A 30 -10.08 11.31 -12.40
CA PRO A 30 -10.36 11.98 -13.66
C PRO A 30 -9.26 11.71 -14.68
N ALA A 31 -9.52 12.07 -15.94
CA ALA A 31 -8.58 11.81 -17.04
C ALA A 31 -7.39 12.78 -17.03
N THR A 32 -7.54 13.95 -16.39
CA THR A 32 -6.51 15.00 -16.38
C THR A 32 -6.23 15.51 -14.98
N PHE A 33 -5.01 16.03 -14.81
CA PHE A 33 -4.58 16.64 -13.56
C PHE A 33 -5.39 17.91 -13.21
N ASP A 34 -5.77 18.71 -14.20
CA ASP A 34 -6.55 19.92 -13.95
C ASP A 34 -7.95 19.60 -13.43
N GLU A 35 -8.58 18.53 -13.91
CA GLU A 35 -9.82 18.00 -13.33
C GLU A 35 -9.59 17.47 -11.90
N PHE A 36 -8.46 16.81 -11.65
CA PHE A 36 -8.11 16.26 -10.34
C PHE A 36 -7.99 17.34 -9.26
N LYS A 37 -7.35 18.47 -9.57
CA LYS A 37 -7.23 19.62 -8.63
C LYS A 37 -8.59 20.15 -8.18
N LEU A 38 -9.60 20.08 -9.04
CA LEU A 38 -10.93 20.64 -8.80
C LEU A 38 -11.85 19.71 -7.98
N LEU A 39 -11.39 18.50 -7.62
CA LEU A 39 -12.21 17.50 -6.94
C LEU A 39 -12.50 17.79 -5.46
N GLY A 40 -11.79 18.72 -4.82
CA GLY A 40 -11.97 19.05 -3.41
C GLY A 40 -11.89 17.81 -2.51
N LEU A 41 -12.88 17.60 -1.63
CA LEU A 41 -12.94 16.44 -0.73
C LEU A 41 -12.86 15.07 -1.43
N LYS A 42 -13.26 14.99 -2.70
CA LYS A 42 -13.16 13.74 -3.46
C LYS A 42 -11.69 13.38 -3.75
N LYS A 43 -10.83 14.38 -3.95
CA LYS A 43 -9.36 14.23 -4.03
C LYS A 43 -8.81 13.62 -2.74
N ASP A 44 -9.22 14.16 -1.60
CA ASP A 44 -8.78 13.68 -0.29
C ASP A 44 -9.23 12.23 -0.06
N GLY A 45 -10.43 11.87 -0.54
CA GLY A 45 -10.92 10.49 -0.54
C GLY A 45 -10.04 9.54 -1.36
N ILE A 46 -9.57 9.98 -2.53
CA ILE A 46 -8.62 9.23 -3.36
C ILE A 46 -7.30 9.04 -2.61
N TYR A 47 -6.74 10.09 -2.03
CA TYR A 47 -5.50 10.00 -1.22
C TYR A 47 -5.65 9.03 -0.05
N LYS A 48 -6.75 9.11 0.70
CA LYS A 48 -7.01 8.18 1.81
C LYS A 48 -7.21 6.74 1.36
N LYS A 49 -7.81 6.52 0.19
CA LYS A 49 -7.92 5.17 -0.39
C LYS A 49 -6.56 4.63 -0.83
N THR A 50 -5.71 5.47 -1.40
CA THR A 50 -4.33 5.11 -1.76
C THR A 50 -3.51 4.74 -0.52
N GLU A 51 -3.55 5.56 0.54
CA GLU A 51 -2.92 5.24 1.82
C GLU A 51 -3.38 3.89 2.37
N PHE A 52 -4.69 3.65 2.35
CA PHE A 52 -5.31 2.42 2.83
C PHE A 52 -4.89 1.18 2.03
N ILE A 53 -4.76 1.29 0.71
CA ILE A 53 -4.24 0.20 -0.14
C ILE A 53 -2.82 -0.16 0.27
N ILE A 54 -1.94 0.84 0.36
CA ILE A 54 -0.52 0.64 0.68
C ILE A 54 -0.37 0.00 2.07
N GLN A 55 -1.12 0.49 3.07
CA GLN A 55 -1.12 -0.10 4.40
C GLN A 55 -1.54 -1.57 4.38
N ASN A 56 -2.61 -1.91 3.65
CA ASN A 56 -3.09 -3.29 3.60
C ASN A 56 -2.10 -4.25 2.93
N MET A 57 -1.35 -3.79 1.93
CA MET A 57 -0.29 -4.60 1.34
C MET A 57 0.84 -4.88 2.34
N ILE A 58 1.25 -3.88 3.10
CA ILE A 58 2.27 -4.02 4.15
C ILE A 58 1.76 -4.93 5.29
N ASP A 59 0.48 -4.82 5.65
CA ASP A 59 -0.14 -5.69 6.64
C ASP A 59 -0.18 -7.15 6.18
N VAL A 60 -0.45 -7.41 4.90
CA VAL A 60 -0.36 -8.75 4.31
C VAL A 60 1.07 -9.29 4.44
N CYS A 61 2.08 -8.48 4.10
CA CYS A 61 3.49 -8.85 4.30
C CYS A 61 3.80 -9.16 5.77
N SER A 62 3.27 -8.36 6.69
CA SER A 62 3.41 -8.54 8.14
C SER A 62 2.76 -9.82 8.65
N ILE A 63 1.58 -10.18 8.14
CA ILE A 63 0.90 -11.43 8.46
C ILE A 63 1.76 -12.62 8.02
N ILE A 64 2.25 -12.60 6.78
CA ILE A 64 3.12 -13.65 6.22
C ILE A 64 4.41 -13.78 7.03
N ASN A 65 5.10 -12.67 7.31
CA ASN A 65 6.32 -12.64 8.11
C ASN A 65 6.11 -13.29 9.49
N SER A 66 5.00 -12.95 10.15
CA SER A 66 4.66 -13.45 11.49
C SER A 66 4.23 -14.92 11.49
N ASP A 67 3.50 -15.36 10.48
CA ASP A 67 2.99 -16.73 10.38
C ASP A 67 4.11 -17.72 10.02
N LEU A 68 5.08 -17.26 9.21
CA LEU A 68 6.26 -18.03 8.83
C LEU A 68 7.48 -17.81 9.75
N ALA A 69 7.37 -16.92 10.75
CA ALA A 69 8.42 -16.59 11.71
C ALA A 69 9.76 -16.17 11.06
N LEU A 70 9.70 -15.30 10.04
CA LEU A 70 10.84 -14.96 9.18
C LEU A 70 11.85 -13.98 9.78
N GLY A 71 11.64 -13.55 11.03
CA GLY A 71 12.55 -12.64 11.73
C GLY A 71 11.83 -11.55 12.51
N ILE A 72 12.62 -10.80 13.27
CA ILE A 72 12.17 -9.64 14.06
C ILE A 72 11.91 -8.48 13.11
N VAL A 73 10.87 -7.72 13.40
CA VAL A 73 10.46 -6.51 12.67
C VAL A 73 10.88 -5.32 13.53
N SER A 74 11.93 -4.61 13.12
CA SER A 74 12.37 -3.38 13.81
C SER A 74 11.61 -2.15 13.33
N GLU A 75 11.20 -2.16 12.08
CA GLU A 75 10.42 -1.11 11.42
C GLU A 75 9.35 -1.74 10.55
N GLU A 76 8.24 -1.04 10.31
CA GLU A 76 7.15 -1.53 9.47
C GLU A 76 7.64 -2.07 8.11
N ILE A 77 8.53 -1.35 7.42
CA ILE A 77 9.01 -1.76 6.09
C ILE A 77 9.96 -2.97 6.12
N SER A 78 10.51 -3.32 7.29
CA SER A 78 11.43 -4.45 7.43
C SER A 78 10.78 -5.80 7.12
N VAL A 79 9.45 -5.91 7.20
CA VAL A 79 8.71 -7.11 6.79
C VAL A 79 8.93 -7.43 5.32
N VAL A 80 8.99 -6.42 4.46
CA VAL A 80 9.21 -6.58 3.01
C VAL A 80 10.60 -7.14 2.75
N SER A 81 11.61 -6.59 3.44
CA SER A 81 12.99 -7.08 3.36
C SER A 81 13.13 -8.52 3.85
N ASN A 82 12.40 -8.92 4.91
CA ASN A 82 12.41 -10.30 5.39
C ASN A 82 11.78 -11.25 4.38
N LEU A 83 10.66 -10.87 3.76
CA LEU A 83 10.02 -11.67 2.72
C LEU A 83 10.91 -11.85 1.49
N PHE A 84 11.61 -10.79 1.05
CA PHE A 84 12.59 -10.86 -0.03
C PHE A 84 13.76 -11.80 0.29
N LYS A 85 14.40 -11.63 1.46
CA LYS A 85 15.51 -12.50 1.92
C LYS A 85 15.13 -13.97 1.98
N ASN A 86 13.85 -14.28 2.19
CA ASN A 86 13.30 -15.63 2.23
C ASN A 86 12.70 -16.09 0.88
N ASN A 87 12.95 -15.37 -0.21
CA ASN A 87 12.49 -15.67 -1.58
C ASN A 87 10.96 -15.76 -1.75
N ILE A 88 10.20 -15.09 -0.88
CA ILE A 88 8.73 -14.99 -0.98
C ILE A 88 8.35 -13.84 -1.92
N LEU A 89 9.12 -12.75 -1.90
CA LEU A 89 9.00 -11.63 -2.82
C LEU A 89 10.21 -11.62 -3.76
N SER A 90 9.99 -11.19 -5.00
CA SER A 90 11.08 -10.86 -5.92
C SER A 90 11.67 -9.49 -5.60
N ALA A 91 12.87 -9.20 -6.09
CA ALA A 91 13.50 -7.89 -5.95
C ALA A 91 12.61 -6.76 -6.49
N LYS A 92 11.89 -6.99 -7.60
CA LYS A 92 10.93 -6.04 -8.16
C LYS A 92 9.85 -5.66 -7.14
N TRP A 93 9.26 -6.66 -6.47
CA TRP A 93 8.22 -6.43 -5.47
C TRP A 93 8.75 -5.78 -4.20
N GLU A 94 9.97 -6.11 -3.80
CA GLU A 94 10.63 -5.46 -2.66
C GLU A 94 10.80 -3.95 -2.91
N THR A 95 11.34 -3.58 -4.06
CA THR A 95 11.53 -2.17 -4.45
C THR A 95 10.19 -1.44 -4.51
N LEU A 96 9.21 -2.00 -5.23
CA LEU A 96 7.89 -1.39 -5.38
C LEU A 96 7.20 -1.13 -4.03
N LEU A 97 7.22 -2.09 -3.11
CA LEU A 97 6.58 -1.93 -1.80
C LEU A 97 7.29 -0.89 -0.92
N LYS A 98 8.61 -0.74 -1.06
CA LYS A 98 9.38 0.32 -0.37
C LYS A 98 9.05 1.70 -0.92
N GLU A 99 8.96 1.84 -2.24
CA GLU A 99 8.56 3.09 -2.90
C GLU A 99 7.14 3.47 -2.51
N MET A 100 6.19 2.53 -2.55
CA MET A 100 4.81 2.77 -2.14
C MET A 100 4.70 3.19 -0.67
N LYS A 101 5.48 2.58 0.24
CA LYS A 101 5.54 3.04 1.64
C LYS A 101 6.08 4.46 1.77
N GLY A 102 7.07 4.83 0.97
CA GLY A 102 7.58 6.20 0.86
C GLY A 102 6.50 7.16 0.39
N PHE A 103 5.79 6.81 -0.68
CA PHE A 103 4.68 7.59 -1.22
C PHE A 103 3.56 7.78 -0.19
N ARG A 104 3.14 6.72 0.52
CA ARG A 104 2.19 6.82 1.62
C ARG A 104 2.65 7.84 2.66
N ASN A 105 3.92 7.79 3.08
CA ASN A 105 4.44 8.71 4.10
C ASN A 105 4.31 10.18 3.67
N ILE A 106 4.62 10.49 2.40
CA ILE A 106 4.43 11.83 1.80
C ILE A 106 2.94 12.20 1.84
N LEU A 107 2.07 11.31 1.35
CA LEU A 107 0.62 11.50 1.39
C LEU A 107 0.08 11.74 2.81
N THR A 108 0.69 11.15 3.86
CA THR A 108 0.16 11.26 5.23
C THR A 108 0.61 12.51 5.97
N HIS A 109 1.85 12.97 5.74
CA HIS A 109 2.50 13.96 6.61
C HIS A 109 2.67 15.33 5.96
N GLU A 110 2.58 15.43 4.64
CA GLU A 110 2.93 16.63 3.88
C GLU A 110 1.73 17.23 3.14
N TYR A 111 0.49 17.07 3.62
CA TYR A 111 -0.72 17.59 2.94
C TYR A 111 -0.65 19.06 2.49
N SER A 112 0.16 19.90 3.13
CA SER A 112 0.40 21.30 2.74
C SER A 112 1.44 21.50 1.62
N GLU A 113 2.27 20.49 1.34
CA GLU A 113 3.37 20.52 0.36
C GLU A 113 3.30 19.40 -0.69
N ILE A 114 2.32 18.48 -0.62
CA ILE A 114 2.12 17.47 -1.66
C ILE A 114 1.95 18.18 -2.99
N ASP A 115 2.89 17.91 -3.89
CA ASP A 115 2.71 18.20 -5.29
C ASP A 115 1.60 17.28 -5.81
N ASP A 116 0.38 17.82 -5.90
CA ASP A 116 -0.80 17.09 -6.39
C ASP A 116 -0.53 16.48 -7.79
N GLU A 117 0.42 17.03 -8.56
CA GLU A 117 0.82 16.51 -9.88
C GLU A 117 1.54 15.18 -9.73
N ILE A 118 2.56 15.15 -8.88
CA ILE A 118 3.31 13.92 -8.56
C ILE A 118 2.37 12.87 -7.97
N ALA A 119 1.46 13.28 -7.08
CA ALA A 119 0.50 12.34 -6.49
C ALA A 119 -0.47 11.77 -7.53
N PHE A 120 -0.98 12.60 -8.45
CA PHE A 120 -1.86 12.18 -9.53
C PHE A 120 -1.14 11.20 -10.48
N GLU A 121 0.09 11.51 -10.89
CA GLU A 121 0.89 10.62 -11.74
C GLU A 121 1.15 9.26 -11.11
N ASN A 122 1.54 9.23 -9.83
CA ASN A 122 1.80 7.98 -9.11
C ASN A 122 0.53 7.13 -8.92
N ILE A 123 -0.65 7.75 -8.78
CA ILE A 123 -1.93 7.04 -8.65
C ILE A 123 -2.42 6.52 -10.00
N ASN A 124 -2.10 7.22 -11.09
CA ASN A 124 -2.56 6.88 -12.44
C ASN A 124 -1.66 5.89 -13.19
N THR A 125 -0.49 5.52 -12.62
CA THR A 125 0.47 4.57 -13.21
C THR A 125 0.07 3.11 -12.96
#